data_AF-A0A4U0F7Y9-F1
#
_entry.id   AF-A0A4U0F7Y9-F1
#
_cell.length_a   1.000
_cell.length_b   1.000
_cell.length_c   1.000
_cell.angle_alpha   90.00
_cell.angle_beta   90.00
_cell.angle_gamma   90.00
#
_symmetry.space_group_name_H-M   'P 1'
#
loop_
_entity.id
_entity.type
_entity.pdbx_description
1 polymer ?
#
loop_
_entity_poly.entity_id
_entity_poly.type
_entity_poly.pdbx_seq_one_letter_code
_entity_poly.pdbx_strand_id
1 'polypeptide(L)'
;MNLKTCKVAIATVLMLVMALWVPVMALAAAPEFTALQKHEFEKTAAGADSQLAERLTGQYRDYLSLAEQSRSWEQQTGALHYRNEDRSADVRKRIMQINSAKINTLKLSVENAKKRYQPLFDLYTSVNKQLTAARKLKNKTLTSVLSAQAESLKLSVEAARADIKGKQLALASARDAANAWMKKVRTTLSGIDPLKKQYKALKESVSVLQDNRSLTWKTLTQAVKKRDAKAASERFAAVNGLTVQLLGKLQQMHGLEVRIADIIAQAEAQLKQAG
;
A
#
# COMPACT_ATOMS: atom_id res chain seq x y z
N MET A 1 -5.96 10.74 -28.89
CA MET A 1 -5.57 9.67 -27.93
C MET A 1 -6.63 9.61 -26.83
N ASN A 2 -7.35 8.49 -26.72
CA ASN A 2 -8.57 8.39 -25.91
C ASN A 2 -8.24 8.43 -24.40
N LEU A 3 -8.93 9.28 -23.64
CA LEU A 3 -8.73 9.44 -22.19
C LEU A 3 -8.95 8.12 -21.40
N LYS A 4 -9.66 7.16 -22.00
CA LYS A 4 -9.87 5.81 -21.46
C LYS A 4 -8.64 4.91 -21.62
N THR A 5 -7.92 4.97 -22.75
CA THR A 5 -6.72 4.14 -22.95
C THR A 5 -5.55 4.60 -22.09
N CYS A 6 -5.48 5.90 -21.80
CA CYS A 6 -4.48 6.46 -20.89
C CYS A 6 -4.71 6.02 -19.42
N LYS A 7 -5.97 5.94 -18.96
CA LYS A 7 -6.31 5.45 -17.61
C LYS A 7 -6.06 3.95 -17.43
N VAL A 8 -6.33 3.15 -18.46
CA VAL A 8 -6.04 1.71 -18.45
C VAL A 8 -4.53 1.46 -18.47
N ALA A 9 -3.77 2.20 -19.29
CA ALA A 9 -2.32 2.10 -19.35
C ALA A 9 -1.63 2.51 -18.03
N ILE A 10 -2.11 3.56 -17.36
CA ILE A 10 -1.57 3.98 -16.06
C ILE A 10 -1.91 2.94 -14.97
N ALA A 11 -3.10 2.34 -15.01
CA ALA A 11 -3.51 1.32 -14.04
C ALA A 11 -2.76 -0.01 -14.22
N THR A 12 -2.45 -0.42 -15.45
CA THR A 12 -1.64 -1.63 -15.71
C THR A 12 -0.17 -1.41 -15.38
N VAL A 13 0.40 -0.23 -15.63
CA VAL A 13 1.78 0.08 -15.21
C VAL A 13 1.89 0.13 -13.69
N LEU A 14 0.90 0.67 -12.97
CA LEU A 14 0.92 0.70 -11.50
C LEU A 14 0.78 -0.71 -10.87
N MET A 15 0.02 -1.62 -11.51
CA MET A 15 -0.06 -3.03 -11.07
C MET A 15 1.20 -3.82 -11.42
N LEU A 16 1.84 -3.57 -12.56
CA LEU A 16 3.07 -4.26 -12.96
C LEU A 16 4.27 -3.85 -12.08
N VAL A 17 4.32 -2.59 -11.61
CA VAL A 17 5.36 -2.12 -10.68
C VAL A 17 5.21 -2.73 -9.28
N MET A 18 3.98 -3.08 -8.84
CA MET A 18 3.79 -3.78 -7.55
C MET A 18 4.16 -5.26 -7.62
N ALA A 19 4.04 -5.92 -8.78
CA ALA A 19 4.40 -7.33 -8.94
C ALA A 19 5.93 -7.58 -8.94
N LEU A 20 6.74 -6.56 -9.19
CA LEU A 20 8.20 -6.64 -9.19
C LEU A 20 8.84 -6.49 -7.79
N TRP A 21 8.03 -6.39 -6.74
CA TRP A 21 8.50 -6.11 -5.38
C TRP A 21 8.29 -7.25 -4.38
N VAL A 22 8.02 -8.47 -4.86
CA VAL A 22 8.01 -9.65 -3.98
C VAL A 22 9.20 -10.57 -4.28
N PRO A 23 10.42 -10.21 -3.86
CA PRO A 23 11.41 -11.23 -3.57
C PRO A 23 10.93 -11.95 -2.31
N VAL A 24 10.35 -13.13 -2.52
CA VAL A 24 10.17 -14.17 -1.48
C VAL A 24 11.42 -14.15 -0.60
N MET A 25 11.25 -13.93 0.70
CA MET A 25 12.35 -13.99 1.66
C MET A 25 12.72 -15.46 1.89
N ALA A 26 13.25 -16.12 0.86
CA ALA A 26 13.99 -17.36 1.02
C ALA A 26 15.40 -16.99 1.49
N LEU A 27 15.52 -16.69 2.77
CA LEU A 27 16.81 -16.50 3.43
C LEU A 27 17.46 -17.88 3.67
N ALA A 28 18.77 -17.95 3.49
CA ALA A 28 19.54 -19.17 3.73
C ALA A 28 19.40 -19.61 5.19
N ALA A 29 19.16 -20.90 5.41
CA ALA A 29 19.09 -21.47 6.76
C ALA A 29 20.37 -21.14 7.54
N ALA A 30 20.23 -20.86 8.84
CA ALA A 30 21.38 -20.68 9.71
C ALA A 30 22.27 -21.93 9.62
N PRO A 31 23.60 -21.77 9.50
CA PRO A 31 24.47 -22.92 9.34
C PRO A 31 24.49 -23.73 10.65
N GLU A 32 24.29 -25.03 10.54
CA GLU A 32 24.32 -25.95 11.68
C GLU A 32 25.44 -26.98 11.50
N PHE A 33 25.88 -27.58 12.60
CA PHE A 33 26.82 -28.70 12.50
C PHE A 33 26.10 -29.92 11.94
N THR A 34 26.72 -30.58 10.98
CA THR A 34 26.34 -31.95 10.63
C THR A 34 26.66 -32.89 11.81
N ALA A 35 26.07 -34.08 11.83
CA ALA A 35 26.35 -35.07 12.88
C ALA A 35 27.85 -35.35 13.04
N LEU A 36 28.59 -35.43 11.92
CA LEU A 36 30.04 -35.62 11.92
C LEU A 36 30.78 -34.40 12.50
N GLN A 37 30.40 -33.18 12.13
CA GLN A 37 31.02 -31.97 12.65
C GLN A 37 30.75 -31.78 14.14
N LYS A 38 29.55 -32.16 14.60
CA LYS A 38 29.18 -32.14 16.01
C LYS A 38 30.05 -33.10 16.81
N HIS A 39 30.27 -34.31 16.31
CA HIS A 39 31.16 -35.28 16.94
C HIS A 39 32.63 -34.80 16.97
N GLU A 40 33.14 -34.19 15.89
CA GLU A 40 34.48 -33.58 15.91
C GLU A 40 34.56 -32.39 16.87
N PHE A 41 33.48 -31.62 17.02
CA PHE A 41 33.38 -30.56 18.01
C PHE A 41 33.45 -31.10 19.44
N GLU A 42 32.67 -32.16 19.74
CA GLU A 42 32.69 -32.83 21.04
C GLU A 42 34.09 -33.37 21.37
N LYS A 43 34.77 -33.98 20.40
CA LYS A 43 36.18 -34.41 20.55
C LYS A 43 37.14 -33.25 20.77
N THR A 44 36.95 -32.14 20.06
CA THR A 44 37.76 -30.93 20.23
C THR A 44 37.59 -30.34 21.62
N ALA A 45 36.36 -30.29 22.14
CA ALA A 45 36.08 -29.83 23.49
C ALA A 45 36.65 -30.79 24.55
N ALA A 46 36.49 -32.10 24.38
CA ALA A 46 37.02 -33.10 25.31
C ALA A 46 38.56 -33.13 25.39
N GLY A 47 39.24 -32.74 24.31
CA GLY A 47 40.69 -32.62 24.25
C GLY A 47 41.24 -31.28 24.77
N ALA A 48 40.38 -30.32 25.10
CA ALA A 48 40.76 -29.02 25.64
C ALA A 48 40.87 -29.07 27.18
N ASP A 49 41.48 -28.04 27.78
CA ASP A 49 41.39 -27.85 29.22
C ASP A 49 39.94 -27.55 29.66
N SER A 50 39.63 -27.83 30.93
CA SER A 50 38.26 -27.74 31.46
C SER A 50 37.59 -26.38 31.22
N GLN A 51 38.32 -25.27 31.35
CA GLN A 51 37.80 -23.93 31.18
C GLN A 51 37.50 -23.63 29.71
N LEU A 52 38.40 -24.02 28.79
CA LEU A 52 38.20 -23.84 27.36
C LEU A 52 37.10 -24.74 26.80
N ALA A 53 36.98 -25.97 27.31
CA ALA A 53 35.89 -26.89 26.97
C ALA A 53 34.53 -26.30 27.35
N GLU A 54 34.39 -25.81 28.60
CA GLU A 54 33.16 -25.16 29.07
C GLU A 54 32.81 -23.94 28.22
N ARG A 55 33.80 -23.10 27.89
CA ARG A 55 33.62 -21.95 27.01
C ARG A 55 33.10 -22.34 25.63
N LEU A 56 33.70 -23.35 24.99
CA LEU A 56 33.29 -23.84 23.67
C LEU A 56 31.84 -24.33 23.69
N THR A 57 31.48 -25.16 24.67
CA THR A 57 30.10 -25.67 24.81
C THR A 57 29.11 -24.55 25.09
N GLY A 58 29.48 -23.57 25.94
CA GLY A 58 28.69 -22.38 26.19
C GLY A 58 28.45 -21.56 24.93
N GLN A 59 29.50 -21.23 24.19
CA GLN A 59 29.41 -20.47 22.94
C GLN A 59 28.55 -21.17 21.88
N TYR A 60 28.62 -22.51 21.80
CA TYR A 60 27.76 -23.28 20.89
C TYR A 60 26.29 -23.24 21.32
N ARG A 61 25.99 -23.36 22.62
CA ARG A 61 24.62 -23.20 23.13
C ARG A 61 24.07 -21.80 22.85
N ASP A 62 24.88 -20.77 23.07
CA ASP A 62 24.51 -19.38 22.77
C ASP A 62 24.22 -19.21 21.27
N TYR A 63 25.07 -19.79 20.41
CA TYR A 63 24.84 -19.80 18.96
C TYR A 63 23.48 -20.38 18.60
N LEU A 64 23.14 -21.57 19.12
CA LEU A 64 21.87 -22.23 18.85
C LEU A 64 20.68 -21.37 19.28
N SER A 65 20.76 -20.76 20.46
CA SER A 65 19.72 -19.85 20.96
C SER A 65 19.56 -18.62 20.05
N LEU A 66 20.67 -18.00 19.64
CA LEU A 66 20.66 -16.83 18.77
C LEU A 66 20.17 -17.15 17.35
N ALA A 67 20.51 -18.33 16.83
CA ALA A 67 20.05 -18.81 15.53
C ALA A 67 18.53 -19.02 15.52
N GLU A 68 17.98 -19.64 16.56
CA GLU A 68 16.53 -19.84 16.69
C GLU A 68 15.78 -18.51 16.83
N GLN A 69 16.30 -17.59 17.65
CA GLN A 69 15.73 -16.24 17.77
C GLN A 69 15.73 -15.52 16.42
N SER A 70 16.82 -15.59 15.66
CA SER A 70 16.92 -14.98 14.33
C SER A 70 15.86 -15.55 13.38
N ARG A 71 15.69 -16.88 13.36
CA ARG A 71 14.66 -17.56 12.56
C ARG A 71 13.25 -17.11 12.95
N SER A 72 12.96 -17.02 14.24
CA SER A 72 11.67 -16.55 14.73
C SER A 72 11.35 -15.12 14.26
N TRP A 73 12.31 -14.20 14.38
CA TRP A 73 12.13 -12.83 13.89
C TRP A 73 11.97 -12.74 12.38
N GLU A 74 12.70 -13.54 11.61
CA GLU A 74 12.54 -13.63 10.16
C GLU A 74 11.12 -14.08 9.78
N GLN A 75 10.61 -15.14 10.43
CA GLN A 75 9.25 -15.64 10.19
C GLN A 75 8.18 -14.61 10.54
N GLN A 76 8.29 -14.00 11.74
CA GLN A 76 7.34 -12.97 12.19
C GLN A 76 7.34 -11.74 11.28
N THR A 77 8.52 -11.28 10.87
CA THR A 77 8.68 -10.14 9.96
C THR A 77 8.13 -10.47 8.58
N GLY A 78 8.43 -11.66 8.04
CA GLY A 78 7.90 -12.11 6.76
C GLY A 78 6.37 -12.20 6.75
N ALA A 79 5.77 -12.81 7.77
CA ALA A 79 4.31 -12.91 7.90
C ALA A 79 3.66 -11.52 8.00
N LEU A 80 4.26 -10.61 8.76
CA LEU A 80 3.77 -9.23 8.89
C LEU A 80 3.88 -8.48 7.55
N HIS A 81 4.99 -8.64 6.83
CA HIS A 81 5.21 -8.02 5.52
C HIS A 81 4.13 -8.43 4.51
N TYR A 82 3.86 -9.73 4.37
CA TYR A 82 2.80 -10.21 3.46
C TYR A 82 1.43 -9.63 3.82
N ARG A 83 1.07 -9.66 5.11
CA ARG A 83 -0.19 -9.08 5.58
C ARG A 83 -0.28 -7.58 5.31
N ASN A 84 0.83 -6.85 5.44
CA ASN A 84 0.88 -5.42 5.18
C ASN A 84 0.70 -5.11 3.69
N GLU A 85 1.33 -5.88 2.78
CA GLU A 85 1.14 -5.70 1.33
C GLU A 85 -0.32 -5.96 0.94
N ASP A 86 -0.94 -7.03 1.44
CA ASP A 86 -2.34 -7.36 1.17
C ASP A 86 -3.29 -6.25 1.65
N ARG A 87 -3.13 -5.79 2.89
CA ARG A 87 -3.95 -4.71 3.45
C ARG A 87 -3.72 -3.39 2.71
N SER A 88 -2.48 -3.06 2.37
CA SER A 88 -2.17 -1.85 1.61
C SER A 88 -2.81 -1.87 0.21
N ALA A 89 -2.82 -3.03 -0.45
CA ALA A 89 -3.52 -3.22 -1.72
C ALA A 89 -5.04 -3.07 -1.58
N ASP A 90 -5.65 -3.65 -0.54
CA ASP A 90 -7.08 -3.48 -0.25
C ASP A 90 -7.46 -2.02 -0.02
N VAL A 91 -6.71 -1.31 0.82
CA VAL A 91 -6.93 0.12 1.07
C VAL A 91 -6.87 0.91 -0.24
N ARG A 92 -5.88 0.66 -1.11
CA ARG A 92 -5.77 1.34 -2.41
C ARG A 92 -6.98 1.08 -3.31
N LYS A 93 -7.53 -0.14 -3.31
CA LYS A 93 -8.75 -0.46 -4.06
C LYS A 93 -9.95 0.30 -3.50
N ARG A 94 -10.12 0.32 -2.18
CA ARG A 94 -11.23 1.01 -1.50
C ARG A 94 -11.18 2.53 -1.67
N ILE A 95 -9.99 3.14 -1.74
CA ILE A 95 -9.82 4.56 -2.10
C ILE A 95 -10.53 4.89 -3.43
N MET A 96 -10.45 4.01 -4.43
CA MET A 96 -11.08 4.24 -5.74
C MET A 96 -12.61 4.14 -5.69
N GLN A 97 -13.16 3.57 -4.63
CA GLN A 97 -14.59 3.32 -4.48
C GLN A 97 -15.29 4.35 -3.58
N ILE A 98 -14.54 5.25 -2.93
CA ILE A 98 -15.07 6.28 -2.02
C ILE A 98 -16.21 7.04 -2.70
N ASN A 99 -17.40 6.99 -2.08
CA ASN A 99 -18.61 7.68 -2.54
C ASN A 99 -19.04 7.39 -3.99
N SER A 100 -18.53 6.31 -4.61
CA SER A 100 -18.81 5.97 -6.01
C SER A 100 -20.31 5.76 -6.26
N ALA A 101 -21.01 5.04 -5.38
CA ALA A 101 -22.46 4.83 -5.47
C ALA A 101 -23.26 6.14 -5.38
N LYS A 102 -22.90 7.02 -4.42
CA LYS A 102 -23.53 8.34 -4.24
C LYS A 102 -23.30 9.24 -5.45
N ILE A 103 -22.07 9.30 -5.96
CA ILE A 103 -21.70 10.07 -7.16
C ILE A 103 -22.48 9.55 -8.38
N ASN A 104 -22.59 8.24 -8.55
CA ASN A 104 -23.35 7.64 -9.65
C ASN A 104 -24.84 7.97 -9.55
N THR A 105 -25.42 7.90 -8.35
CA THR A 105 -26.82 8.28 -8.11
C THR A 105 -27.09 9.75 -8.43
N LEU A 106 -26.23 10.66 -7.97
CA LEU A 106 -26.33 12.09 -8.26
C LEU A 106 -26.14 12.39 -9.75
N LYS A 107 -25.23 11.67 -10.41
CA LYS A 107 -25.04 11.77 -11.86
C LYS A 107 -26.30 11.36 -12.62
N LEU A 108 -26.91 10.23 -12.26
CA LEU A 108 -28.19 9.79 -12.86
C LEU A 108 -29.31 10.79 -12.59
N SER A 109 -29.37 11.36 -11.38
CA SER A 109 -30.35 12.40 -11.02
C SER A 109 -30.24 13.64 -11.91
N VAL A 110 -29.02 14.14 -12.17
CA VAL A 110 -28.77 15.26 -13.10
C VAL A 110 -29.24 14.91 -14.51
N GLU A 111 -28.87 13.73 -15.02
CA GLU A 111 -29.22 13.33 -16.38
C GLU A 111 -30.74 13.12 -16.55
N ASN A 112 -31.40 12.54 -15.55
CA ASN A 112 -32.85 12.38 -15.54
C ASN A 112 -33.57 13.72 -15.47
N ALA A 113 -33.10 14.67 -14.66
CA ALA A 113 -33.67 16.01 -14.58
C ALA A 113 -33.56 16.75 -15.92
N LYS A 114 -32.38 16.71 -16.57
CA LYS A 114 -32.21 17.30 -17.91
C LYS A 114 -33.17 16.70 -18.93
N LYS A 115 -33.27 15.36 -19.00
CA LYS A 115 -34.18 14.67 -19.92
C LYS A 115 -35.64 15.03 -19.66
N ARG A 116 -36.04 15.09 -18.38
CA ARG A 116 -37.41 15.43 -17.97
C ARG A 116 -37.78 16.86 -18.37
N TYR A 117 -36.88 17.83 -18.24
CA TYR A 117 -37.14 19.23 -18.54
C TYR A 117 -36.88 19.63 -20.00
N GLN A 118 -36.23 18.77 -20.79
CA GLN A 118 -35.94 19.05 -22.19
C GLN A 118 -37.18 19.49 -23.01
N PRO A 119 -38.35 18.80 -22.93
CA PRO A 119 -39.53 19.22 -23.67
C PRO A 119 -40.02 20.63 -23.31
N LEU A 120 -39.91 21.03 -22.03
CA LEU A 120 -40.27 22.38 -21.57
C LEU A 120 -39.33 23.43 -22.17
N PHE A 121 -38.03 23.16 -22.22
CA PHE A 121 -37.05 24.07 -22.82
C PHE A 121 -37.21 24.20 -24.33
N ASP A 122 -37.54 23.09 -25.01
CA ASP A 122 -37.82 23.07 -26.44
C ASP A 122 -39.09 23.86 -26.77
N LEU A 123 -40.16 23.68 -25.98
CA LEU A 123 -41.40 24.46 -26.10
C LEU A 123 -41.14 25.95 -25.91
N TYR A 124 -40.45 26.33 -24.83
CA TYR A 124 -40.12 27.74 -24.57
C TYR A 124 -39.29 28.36 -25.70
N THR A 125 -38.34 27.62 -26.25
CA THR A 125 -37.51 28.05 -27.38
C THR A 125 -38.35 28.20 -28.66
N SER A 126 -39.27 27.28 -28.93
CA SER A 126 -40.19 27.34 -30.07
C SER A 126 -41.10 28.57 -29.99
N VAL A 127 -41.74 28.82 -28.85
CA VAL A 127 -42.59 30.00 -28.62
C VAL A 127 -41.81 31.30 -28.84
N ASN A 128 -40.57 31.39 -28.34
CA ASN A 128 -39.73 32.57 -28.56
C ASN A 128 -39.33 32.78 -30.04
N LYS A 129 -39.10 31.70 -30.79
CA LYS A 129 -38.85 31.78 -32.25
C LYS A 129 -40.10 32.28 -32.98
N GLN A 130 -41.28 31.73 -32.65
CA GLN A 130 -42.56 32.17 -33.22
C GLN A 130 -42.84 33.64 -32.89
N LEU A 131 -42.59 34.07 -31.65
CA LEU A 131 -42.74 35.46 -31.22
C LEU A 131 -41.82 36.40 -32.02
N THR A 132 -40.58 35.98 -32.27
CA THR A 132 -39.64 36.73 -33.10
C THR A 132 -40.14 36.87 -34.54
N ALA A 133 -40.71 35.80 -35.12
CA ALA A 133 -41.31 35.84 -36.46
C ALA A 133 -42.55 36.75 -36.50
N ALA A 134 -43.43 36.67 -35.49
CA ALA A 134 -44.62 37.51 -35.37
C ALA A 134 -44.29 39.01 -35.34
N ARG A 135 -43.25 39.37 -34.58
CA ARG A 135 -42.71 40.74 -34.50
C ARG A 135 -42.21 41.23 -35.86
N LYS A 136 -41.50 40.38 -36.61
CA LYS A 136 -41.04 40.70 -37.98
C LYS A 136 -42.20 40.93 -38.96
N LEU A 137 -43.27 40.16 -38.83
CA LEU A 137 -44.48 40.29 -39.65
C LEU A 137 -45.42 41.43 -39.20
N LYS A 138 -45.06 42.18 -38.14
CA LYS A 138 -45.87 43.25 -37.53
C LYS A 138 -47.29 42.80 -37.11
N ASN A 139 -47.49 41.51 -36.87
CA ASN A 139 -48.78 40.99 -36.43
C ASN A 139 -48.95 41.21 -34.92
N LYS A 140 -49.66 42.28 -34.55
CA LYS A 140 -49.85 42.72 -33.15
C LYS A 140 -50.57 41.68 -32.29
N THR A 141 -51.61 41.05 -32.82
CA THR A 141 -52.40 40.04 -32.11
C THR A 141 -51.57 38.79 -31.81
N LEU A 142 -50.88 38.26 -32.82
CA LEU A 142 -50.04 37.07 -32.65
C LEU A 142 -48.86 37.34 -31.70
N THR A 143 -48.29 38.55 -31.77
CA THR A 143 -47.23 38.99 -30.86
C THR A 143 -47.71 39.03 -29.40
N SER A 144 -48.91 39.56 -29.14
CA SER A 144 -49.48 39.65 -27.79
C SER A 144 -49.72 38.26 -27.19
N VAL A 145 -50.34 37.35 -27.95
CA VAL A 145 -50.63 35.97 -27.49
C VAL A 145 -49.34 35.19 -27.20
N LEU A 146 -48.38 35.22 -28.13
CA LEU A 146 -47.10 34.50 -27.96
C LEU A 146 -46.25 35.11 -26.84
N SER A 147 -46.36 36.42 -26.58
CA SER A 147 -45.70 37.06 -25.45
C SER A 147 -46.28 36.60 -24.12
N ALA A 148 -47.61 36.51 -23.99
CA ALA A 148 -48.25 35.99 -22.78
C ALA A 148 -47.89 34.51 -22.54
N GLN A 149 -47.81 33.71 -23.60
CA GLN A 149 -47.38 32.32 -23.53
C GLN A 149 -45.90 32.16 -23.15
N ALA A 150 -45.03 33.03 -23.65
CA ALA A 150 -43.61 33.02 -23.26
C ALA A 150 -43.46 33.34 -21.76
N GLU A 151 -44.18 34.33 -21.24
CA GLU A 151 -44.06 34.70 -19.83
C GLU A 151 -44.67 33.69 -18.88
N SER A 152 -45.73 32.98 -19.28
CA SER A 152 -46.27 31.87 -18.47
C SER A 152 -45.30 30.69 -18.37
N LEU A 153 -44.54 30.40 -19.44
CA LEU A 153 -43.54 29.35 -19.45
C LEU A 153 -42.25 29.74 -18.72
N LYS A 154 -41.91 31.03 -18.67
CA LYS A 154 -40.66 31.55 -18.10
C LYS A 154 -40.42 31.09 -16.66
N LEU A 155 -41.43 31.21 -15.80
CA LEU A 155 -41.31 30.79 -14.39
C LEU A 155 -41.00 29.30 -14.26
N SER A 156 -41.65 28.46 -15.08
CA SER A 156 -41.41 27.01 -15.11
C SER A 156 -39.99 26.68 -15.61
N VAL A 157 -39.51 27.42 -16.62
CA VAL A 157 -38.14 27.26 -17.15
C VAL A 157 -37.09 27.68 -16.11
N GLU A 158 -37.31 28.78 -15.40
CA GLU A 158 -36.42 29.24 -14.33
C GLU A 158 -36.37 28.23 -13.18
N ALA A 159 -37.52 27.71 -12.75
CA ALA A 159 -37.59 26.65 -11.74
C ALA A 159 -36.86 25.37 -12.18
N ALA A 160 -37.05 24.93 -13.43
CA ALA A 160 -36.35 23.77 -13.99
C ALA A 160 -34.83 23.98 -14.07
N ARG A 161 -34.37 25.17 -14.46
CA ARG A 161 -32.94 25.52 -14.47
C ARG A 161 -32.35 25.52 -13.06
N ALA A 162 -33.07 26.07 -12.09
CA ALA A 162 -32.65 26.07 -10.69
C ALA A 162 -32.53 24.64 -10.15
N ASP A 163 -33.47 23.75 -10.46
CA ASP A 163 -33.43 22.34 -10.06
C ASP A 163 -32.21 21.60 -10.64
N ILE A 164 -31.98 21.74 -11.96
CA ILE A 164 -30.80 21.14 -12.62
C ILE A 164 -29.51 21.67 -11.97
N LYS A 165 -29.43 22.99 -11.75
CA LYS A 165 -28.26 23.63 -11.11
C LYS A 165 -28.04 23.09 -9.70
N GLY A 166 -29.09 22.95 -8.89
CA GLY A 166 -29.02 22.37 -7.54
C GLY A 166 -28.47 20.94 -7.56
N LYS A 167 -28.96 20.10 -8.48
CA LYS A 167 -28.46 18.72 -8.65
C LYS A 167 -27.00 18.67 -9.13
N GLN A 168 -26.61 19.59 -10.02
CA GLN A 168 -25.22 19.71 -10.47
C GLN A 168 -24.28 20.14 -9.34
N LEU A 169 -24.69 21.09 -8.50
CA LEU A 169 -23.93 21.52 -7.33
C LEU A 169 -23.78 20.38 -6.32
N ALA A 170 -24.84 19.61 -6.06
CA ALA A 170 -24.77 18.43 -5.19
C ALA A 170 -23.79 17.38 -5.75
N LEU A 171 -23.81 17.12 -7.06
CA LEU A 171 -22.85 16.23 -7.71
C LEU A 171 -21.41 16.74 -7.61
N ALA A 172 -21.17 18.04 -7.82
CA ALA A 172 -19.86 18.65 -7.69
C ALA A 172 -19.33 18.52 -6.25
N SER A 173 -20.13 18.91 -5.26
CA SER A 173 -19.80 18.80 -3.83
C SER A 173 -19.48 17.36 -3.43
N ALA A 174 -20.26 16.38 -3.88
CA ALA A 174 -19.99 14.96 -3.60
C ALA A 174 -18.66 14.48 -4.22
N ARG A 175 -18.31 14.95 -5.42
CA ARG A 175 -17.02 14.65 -6.05
C ARG A 175 -15.86 15.30 -5.32
N ASP A 176 -16.00 16.55 -4.91
CA ASP A 176 -14.95 17.27 -4.19
C ASP A 176 -14.68 16.65 -2.82
N ALA A 177 -15.74 16.28 -2.10
CA ALA A 177 -15.62 15.54 -0.85
C ALA A 177 -14.91 14.19 -1.05
N ALA A 178 -15.29 13.42 -2.07
CA ALA A 178 -14.62 12.16 -2.40
C ALA A 178 -13.15 12.37 -2.75
N ASN A 179 -12.82 13.39 -3.54
CA ASN A 179 -11.45 13.75 -3.92
C ASN A 179 -10.61 14.16 -2.70
N ALA A 180 -11.17 14.93 -1.78
CA ALA A 180 -10.51 15.34 -0.55
C ALA A 180 -10.16 14.12 0.32
N TRP A 181 -11.11 13.19 0.49
CA TRP A 181 -10.85 11.94 1.21
C TRP A 181 -9.82 11.06 0.50
N MET A 182 -9.93 10.87 -0.82
CA MET A 182 -8.94 10.13 -1.60
C MET A 182 -7.54 10.72 -1.41
N LYS A 183 -7.39 12.04 -1.45
CA LYS A 183 -6.12 12.73 -1.24
C LYS A 183 -5.60 12.48 0.18
N LYS A 184 -6.45 12.65 1.20
CA LYS A 184 -6.09 12.44 2.60
C LYS A 184 -5.54 11.03 2.85
N VAL A 185 -6.27 10.00 2.41
CA VAL A 185 -5.85 8.59 2.60
C VAL A 185 -4.56 8.29 1.82
N ARG A 186 -4.42 8.79 0.58
CA ARG A 186 -3.18 8.62 -0.21
C ARG A 186 -1.98 9.29 0.46
N THR A 187 -2.16 10.48 1.01
CA THR A 187 -1.10 11.17 1.76
C THR A 187 -0.69 10.36 2.99
N THR A 188 -1.64 9.80 3.74
CA THR A 188 -1.29 8.89 4.85
C THR A 188 -0.50 7.67 4.38
N LEU A 189 -0.94 6.99 3.32
CA LEU A 189 -0.21 5.84 2.76
C LEU A 189 1.19 6.19 2.24
N SER A 190 1.42 7.41 1.76
CA SER A 190 2.76 7.84 1.29
C SER A 190 3.81 7.85 2.41
N GLY A 191 3.39 7.86 3.68
CA GLY A 191 4.29 7.69 4.82
C GLY A 191 4.99 6.33 4.87
N ILE A 192 4.52 5.34 4.11
CA ILE A 192 5.14 4.01 4.00
C ILE A 192 6.43 4.05 3.16
N ASP A 193 6.51 4.93 2.16
CA ASP A 193 7.61 4.98 1.19
C ASP A 193 9.01 5.14 1.84
N PRO A 194 9.25 6.08 2.80
CA PRO A 194 10.54 6.16 3.49
C PRO A 194 10.84 4.92 4.33
N LEU A 195 9.83 4.27 4.92
CA LEU A 195 10.02 3.05 5.71
C LEU A 195 10.44 1.88 4.82
N LYS A 196 9.84 1.74 3.63
CA LYS A 196 10.23 0.74 2.63
C LYS A 196 11.69 0.92 2.17
N LYS A 197 12.15 2.16 2.02
CA LYS A 197 13.56 2.44 1.69
C LYS A 197 14.51 1.99 2.81
N GLN A 198 14.17 2.30 4.07
CA GLN A 198 14.95 1.84 5.23
C GLN A 198 14.95 0.31 5.34
N TYR A 199 13.80 -0.32 5.12
CA TYR A 199 13.66 -1.78 5.13
C TYR A 199 14.58 -2.43 4.09
N LYS A 200 14.63 -1.89 2.88
CA LYS A 200 15.53 -2.39 1.81
C LYS A 200 17.01 -2.31 2.23
N ALA A 201 17.44 -1.19 2.79
CA ALA A 201 18.82 -1.02 3.26
C ALA A 201 19.18 -2.00 4.40
N LEU A 202 18.23 -2.25 5.32
CA LEU A 202 18.40 -3.26 6.37
C LEU A 202 18.46 -4.67 5.80
N LYS A 203 17.62 -4.99 4.80
CA LYS A 203 17.63 -6.30 4.13
C LYS A 203 18.98 -6.59 3.44
N GLU A 204 19.56 -5.60 2.78
CA GLU A 204 20.91 -5.71 2.20
C GLU A 204 21.96 -5.97 3.29
N SER A 205 21.87 -5.24 4.41
CA SER A 205 22.77 -5.44 5.57
C SER A 205 22.62 -6.84 6.18
N VAL A 206 21.39 -7.35 6.28
CA VAL A 206 21.09 -8.72 6.75
C VAL A 206 21.75 -9.75 5.85
N SER A 207 21.64 -9.60 4.53
CA SER A 207 22.28 -10.51 3.55
C SER A 207 23.79 -10.57 3.77
N VAL A 208 24.45 -9.41 3.87
CA VAL A 208 25.91 -9.33 4.10
C VAL A 208 26.31 -10.00 5.41
N LEU A 209 25.56 -9.80 6.49
CA LEU A 209 25.83 -10.44 7.78
C LEU A 209 25.66 -11.95 7.72
N GLN A 210 24.66 -12.46 6.99
CA GLN A 210 24.46 -13.88 6.79
C GLN A 210 25.58 -14.54 5.99
N ASP A 211 26.08 -13.87 4.94
CA ASP A 211 27.21 -14.34 4.15
C ASP A 211 28.48 -14.40 5.01
N ASN A 212 28.78 -13.32 5.75
CA ASN A 212 29.91 -13.27 6.67
C ASN A 212 29.82 -14.33 7.77
N ARG A 213 28.63 -14.55 8.33
CA ARG A 213 28.39 -15.62 9.31
C ARG A 213 28.66 -16.98 8.71
N SER A 214 28.19 -17.24 7.49
CA SER A 214 28.39 -18.51 6.78
C SER A 214 29.87 -18.77 6.45
N LEU A 215 30.61 -17.73 6.05
CA LEU A 215 32.06 -17.80 5.84
C LEU A 215 32.79 -18.07 7.15
N THR A 216 32.45 -17.36 8.22
CA THR A 216 33.05 -17.56 9.55
C THR A 216 32.76 -18.97 10.07
N TRP A 217 31.53 -19.48 9.88
CA TRP A 217 31.14 -20.85 10.22
C TRP A 217 31.99 -21.90 9.49
N LYS A 218 32.29 -21.70 8.21
CA LYS A 218 33.23 -22.58 7.48
C LYS A 218 34.60 -22.60 8.13
N THR A 219 35.15 -21.45 8.52
CA THR A 219 36.46 -21.40 9.21
C THR A 219 36.41 -22.03 10.60
N LEU A 220 35.29 -21.91 11.32
CA LEU A 220 35.04 -22.59 12.59
C LEU A 220 35.07 -24.12 12.41
N THR A 221 34.30 -24.65 11.45
CA THR A 221 34.26 -26.10 11.19
C THR A 221 35.62 -26.66 10.79
N GLN A 222 36.47 -25.87 10.13
CA GLN A 222 37.85 -26.23 9.85
C GLN A 222 38.72 -26.29 11.12
N ALA A 223 38.60 -25.31 12.02
CA ALA A 223 39.30 -25.31 13.31
C ALA A 223 38.91 -26.52 14.16
N VAL A 224 37.61 -26.82 14.22
CA VAL A 224 37.06 -28.03 14.86
C VAL A 224 37.65 -29.30 14.23
N LYS A 225 37.67 -29.41 12.90
CA LYS A 225 38.27 -30.58 12.22
C LYS A 225 39.76 -30.77 12.55
N LYS A 226 40.49 -29.66 12.75
CA LYS A 226 41.90 -29.67 13.17
C LYS A 226 42.10 -29.91 14.67
N ARG A 227 41.01 -30.00 15.45
CA ARG A 227 41.01 -30.09 16.91
C ARG A 227 41.73 -28.93 17.59
N ASP A 228 41.71 -27.75 16.96
CA ASP A 228 42.25 -26.53 17.52
C ASP A 228 41.16 -25.83 18.35
N ALA A 229 41.10 -26.17 19.63
CA ALA A 229 40.08 -25.67 20.56
C ALA A 229 40.13 -24.15 20.74
N LYS A 230 41.34 -23.57 20.73
CA LYS A 230 41.51 -22.12 20.90
C LYS A 230 41.00 -21.38 19.67
N ALA A 231 41.44 -21.79 18.48
CA ALA A 231 40.94 -21.20 17.24
C ALA A 231 39.43 -21.42 17.07
N ALA A 232 38.90 -22.60 17.44
CA ALA A 232 37.47 -22.84 17.42
C ALA A 232 36.71 -21.87 18.33
N SER A 233 37.19 -21.60 19.55
CA SER A 233 36.54 -20.67 20.47
C SER A 233 36.56 -19.22 19.99
N GLU A 234 37.66 -18.77 19.39
CA GLU A 234 37.76 -17.44 18.77
C GLU A 234 36.77 -17.31 17.59
N ARG A 235 36.66 -18.33 16.74
CA ARG A 235 35.71 -18.31 15.62
C ARG A 235 34.27 -18.40 16.08
N PHE A 236 33.97 -19.15 17.14
CA PHE A 236 32.65 -19.16 17.76
C PHE A 236 32.26 -17.78 18.30
N ALA A 237 33.16 -17.09 18.99
CA ALA A 237 32.93 -15.73 19.45
C ALA A 237 32.57 -14.80 18.27
N ALA A 238 33.29 -14.91 17.15
CA ALA A 238 33.00 -14.14 15.94
C ALA A 238 31.63 -14.49 15.33
N VAL A 239 31.26 -15.78 15.23
CA VAL A 239 29.94 -16.22 14.77
C VAL A 239 28.83 -15.67 15.67
N ASN A 240 28.99 -15.74 16.98
CA ASN A 240 28.00 -15.20 17.93
C ASN A 240 27.87 -13.68 17.78
N GLY A 241 28.99 -12.96 17.66
CA GLY A 241 28.98 -11.51 17.42
C GLY A 241 28.24 -11.13 16.14
N LEU A 242 28.45 -11.86 15.04
CA LEU A 242 27.72 -11.66 13.78
C LEU A 242 26.23 -11.98 13.92
N THR A 243 25.88 -13.03 14.68
CA THR A 243 24.49 -13.44 14.89
C THR A 243 23.73 -12.45 15.77
N VAL A 244 24.38 -11.87 16.79
CA VAL A 244 23.81 -10.77 17.59
C VAL A 244 23.54 -9.54 16.72
N GLN A 245 24.49 -9.17 15.85
CA GLN A 245 24.27 -8.05 14.91
C GLN A 245 23.11 -8.33 13.95
N LEU A 246 23.02 -9.55 13.41
CA LEU A 246 21.91 -9.98 12.56
C LEU A 246 20.57 -9.86 13.29
N LEU A 247 20.49 -10.36 14.53
CA LEU A 247 19.28 -10.28 15.36
C LEU A 247 18.82 -8.83 15.54
N GLY A 248 19.75 -7.91 15.83
CA GLY A 248 19.45 -6.49 15.95
C GLY A 248 18.88 -5.89 14.66
N LYS A 249 19.37 -6.31 13.49
CA LYS A 249 18.83 -5.86 12.19
C LYS A 249 17.44 -6.44 11.91
N LEU A 250 17.21 -7.71 12.23
CA LEU A 250 15.90 -8.35 12.07
C LEU A 250 14.83 -7.68 12.95
N GLN A 251 15.17 -7.35 14.20
CA GLN A 251 14.28 -6.60 15.10
C GLN A 251 13.97 -5.20 14.55
N GLN A 252 14.97 -4.50 13.99
CA GLN A 252 14.76 -3.20 13.33
C GLN A 252 13.82 -3.33 12.13
N MET A 253 13.98 -4.36 11.30
CA MET A 253 13.08 -4.65 10.18
C MET A 253 11.66 -4.92 10.65
N HIS A 254 11.48 -5.73 11.69
CA HIS A 254 10.18 -5.96 12.31
C HIS A 254 9.54 -4.65 12.80
N GLY A 255 10.31 -3.81 13.49
CA GLY A 255 9.83 -2.51 13.97
C GLY A 255 9.45 -1.53 12.84
N LEU A 256 10.01 -1.65 11.64
CA LEU A 256 9.55 -0.91 10.47
C LEU A 256 8.21 -1.47 9.97
N GLU A 257 8.07 -2.79 9.90
CA GLU A 257 6.83 -3.44 9.48
C GLU A 257 5.65 -3.16 10.42
N VAL A 258 5.90 -3.05 11.74
CA VAL A 258 4.88 -2.61 12.71
C VAL A 258 4.43 -1.19 12.40
N ARG A 259 5.36 -0.26 12.16
CA ARG A 259 5.03 1.12 11.79
C ARG A 259 4.28 1.23 10.46
N ILE A 260 4.62 0.37 9.49
CA ILE A 260 3.86 0.26 8.23
C ILE A 260 2.42 -0.20 8.53
N ALA A 261 2.25 -1.21 9.40
CA ALA A 261 0.93 -1.69 9.79
C ALA A 261 0.08 -0.60 10.46
N ASP A 262 0.69 0.26 11.27
CA ASP A 262 0.02 1.41 11.92
C ASP A 262 -0.47 2.43 10.89
N ILE A 263 0.38 2.79 9.91
CA ILE A 263 -0.01 3.71 8.83
C ILE A 263 -1.18 3.13 8.01
N ILE A 264 -1.14 1.83 7.72
CA ILE A 264 -2.24 1.14 7.03
C ILE A 264 -3.51 1.19 7.88
N ALA A 265 -3.43 0.92 9.19
CA ALA A 265 -4.58 0.98 10.08
C ALA A 265 -5.19 2.39 10.16
N GLN A 266 -4.36 3.43 10.16
CA GLN A 266 -4.82 4.83 10.09
C GLN A 266 -5.54 5.11 8.77
N ALA A 267 -5.00 4.64 7.64
CA ALA A 267 -5.64 4.78 6.33
C ALA A 267 -6.98 4.04 6.26
N GLU A 268 -7.08 2.83 6.83
CA GLU A 268 -8.32 2.07 6.96
C GLU A 268 -9.36 2.81 7.81
N ALA A 269 -8.95 3.44 8.93
CA ALA A 269 -9.83 4.23 9.78
C ALA A 269 -10.37 5.46 9.04
N GLN A 270 -9.53 6.16 8.27
CA GLN A 270 -9.96 7.28 7.44
C GLN A 270 -10.97 6.85 6.35
N LEU A 271 -10.78 5.66 5.75
CA LEU A 271 -11.76 5.12 4.79
C LEU A 271 -13.12 4.86 5.43
N LYS A 272 -13.17 4.40 6.68
CA LYS A 272 -14.43 4.20 7.41
C LYS A 272 -15.17 5.51 7.71
N GLN A 273 -14.45 6.63 7.81
CA GLN A 273 -15.03 7.96 7.99
C GLN A 273 -15.50 8.59 6.67
N ALA A 274 -14.98 8.11 5.54
CA ALA A 274 -15.24 8.67 4.21
C ALA A 274 -16.49 8.07 3.52
N GLY A 275 -16.87 6.85 3.90
CA GLY A 275 -18.07 6.15 3.43
C GLY A 275 -19.25 6.43 4.32
#